data_AF-E6PY72-F1
#
_entry.id   AF-E6PY72-F1
#
_cell.length_a   1.000
_cell.length_b   1.000
_cell.length_c   1.000
_cell.angle_alpha   90.00
_cell.angle_beta   90.00
_cell.angle_gamma   90.00
#
_symmetry.space_group_name_H-M   'P 1'
#
loop_
_entity.id
_entity.type
_entity.pdbx_description
1 polymer ?
#
loop_
_entity_poly.entity_id
_entity_poly.type
_entity_poly.pdbx_seq_one_letter_code
_entity_poly.pdbx_strand_id
1 'polypeptide(L)'
;MNNQASFTLRGRNPDVLTCIANLSNDEVFTPPEFANRMLDTLAKAWAAANNGANIWADSSIRFLDPFTKSGVFLREITSLLTKGLATEIPDLQQRVDHILTRQVFGIGITHLTSLLARRSVYCSKDANGPHSIAKGFASKTGNIWFERMEHSWVEGRCKFCGASQKTLDRGEELETHAYALIHSENVKARISELFGGGMQFDVIIGNPPYQLDDGGFGTSAAPIYQLFVQQAKALEPRYLTMVIPSRWFAGGKGLDDFRESMLTDPRVRSIDDYLSAADVFPGVGSRAGFAISSGIGKILGNATSARISRTGRSQPALDRFLKRERTYSSASMKDCRFSKRSRQSKMQGE
;
A
#
# COMPACT_ATOMS: atom_id res chain seq x y z
N MET A 1 24.94 -1.09 -43.21
CA MET A 1 25.03 0.24 -42.56
C MET A 1 23.91 0.32 -41.54
N ASN A 2 24.23 0.14 -40.26
CA ASN A 2 23.27 0.21 -39.15
C ASN A 2 23.07 1.68 -38.77
N ASN A 3 21.88 2.23 -39.05
CA ASN A 3 21.46 3.49 -38.43
C ASN A 3 20.99 3.20 -37.00
N GLN A 4 21.91 3.30 -36.04
CA GLN A 4 21.54 3.45 -34.63
C GLN A 4 21.13 4.91 -34.41
N ALA A 5 19.86 5.13 -34.08
CA ALA A 5 19.41 6.42 -33.57
C ALA A 5 20.04 6.66 -32.19
N SER A 6 20.84 7.72 -32.07
CA SER A 6 21.42 8.13 -30.79
C SER A 6 20.36 8.87 -29.96
N PHE A 7 19.85 8.22 -28.93
CA PHE A 7 19.00 8.86 -27.93
C PHE A 7 19.90 9.47 -26.84
N THR A 8 20.14 10.78 -26.90
CA THR A 8 20.88 11.53 -25.86
C THR A 8 19.89 12.33 -25.01
N LEU A 9 19.62 11.87 -23.79
CA LEU A 9 18.93 12.69 -22.78
C LEU A 9 19.98 13.55 -22.05
N ARG A 10 19.83 14.88 -22.15
CA ARG A 10 20.63 15.84 -21.38
C ARG A 10 20.38 15.65 -19.88
N GLY A 11 21.42 15.29 -19.14
CA GLY A 11 21.67 15.77 -17.78
C GLY A 11 20.90 15.16 -16.61
N ARG A 12 20.04 14.17 -16.79
CA ARG A 12 19.48 13.35 -15.70
C ARG A 12 19.39 11.91 -16.18
N ASN A 13 19.91 10.95 -15.40
CA ASN A 13 19.63 9.54 -15.64
C ASN A 13 18.18 9.31 -15.22
N PRO A 14 17.20 9.17 -16.14
CA PRO A 14 15.82 8.98 -15.74
C PRO A 14 15.73 7.67 -14.94
N ASP A 15 15.05 7.68 -13.79
CA ASP A 15 14.81 6.45 -13.04
C ASP A 15 14.07 5.49 -13.99
N VAL A 16 14.64 4.31 -14.19
CA VAL A 16 14.11 3.28 -15.08
C VAL A 16 12.65 2.95 -14.76
N LEU A 17 12.23 3.11 -13.50
CA LEU A 17 10.84 2.93 -13.08
C LEU A 17 9.91 3.99 -13.67
N THR A 18 10.39 5.22 -13.85
CA THR A 18 9.66 6.29 -14.55
C THR A 18 9.50 5.96 -16.04
N CYS A 19 10.47 5.25 -16.63
CA CYS A 19 10.41 4.82 -18.03
C CYS A 19 9.50 3.60 -18.22
N ILE A 20 9.42 2.70 -17.23
CA ILE A 20 8.59 1.48 -17.27
C ILE A 20 7.10 1.77 -16.98
N ALA A 21 6.78 2.89 -16.31
CA ALA A 21 5.41 3.30 -15.99
C ALA A 21 4.47 3.41 -17.22
N ASN A 22 5.01 3.36 -18.44
CA ASN A 22 4.27 3.50 -19.70
C ASN A 22 4.04 2.17 -20.46
N LEU A 23 4.39 0.99 -19.91
CA LEU A 23 4.45 -0.25 -20.69
C LEU A 23 3.30 -1.27 -20.52
N SER A 24 2.30 -1.04 -19.65
CA SER A 24 1.06 -1.84 -19.68
C SER A 24 -0.11 -1.11 -19.02
N ASN A 25 -1.34 -1.35 -19.49
CA ASN A 25 -2.55 -0.75 -18.93
C ASN A 25 -2.94 -1.34 -17.55
N ASP A 26 -2.43 -2.53 -17.23
CA ASP A 26 -2.83 -3.32 -16.06
C ASP A 26 -1.88 -3.17 -14.86
N GLU A 27 -0.64 -2.72 -15.11
CA GLU A 27 0.37 -2.48 -14.08
C GLU A 27 0.60 -0.99 -13.90
N VAL A 28 -0.32 -0.32 -13.20
CA VAL A 28 -0.09 1.06 -12.78
C VAL A 28 1.07 1.06 -11.78
N PHE A 29 2.24 1.47 -12.25
CA PHE A 29 3.43 1.66 -11.43
C PHE A 29 3.33 2.96 -10.64
N THR A 30 3.63 2.88 -9.35
CA THR A 30 3.66 4.05 -8.48
C THR A 30 4.93 4.87 -8.75
N PRO A 31 4.83 6.17 -9.08
CA PRO A 31 5.98 7.02 -9.25
C PRO A 31 6.76 7.15 -7.93
N PRO A 32 8.11 7.18 -7.96
CA PRO A 32 8.93 7.33 -6.76
C PRO A 32 8.57 8.55 -5.90
N GLU A 33 8.25 9.68 -6.53
CA GLU A 33 7.82 10.89 -5.83
C GLU A 33 6.54 10.67 -5.03
N PHE A 34 5.58 9.94 -5.59
CA PHE A 34 4.33 9.64 -4.89
C PHE A 34 4.52 8.61 -3.77
N ALA A 35 5.36 7.59 -4.00
CA ALA A 35 5.73 6.64 -2.96
C ALA A 35 6.37 7.38 -1.75
N ASN A 36 7.29 8.31 -2.00
CA ASN A 36 7.90 9.12 -0.95
C ASN A 36 6.87 10.00 -0.21
N ARG A 37 5.91 10.63 -0.90
CA ARG A 37 4.82 11.37 -0.23
C ARG A 37 4.00 10.49 0.72
N MET A 38 3.73 9.24 0.34
CA MET A 38 3.03 8.28 1.22
C MET A 38 3.88 7.92 2.44
N LEU A 39 5.18 7.68 2.25
CA LEU A 39 6.12 7.35 3.32
C LEU A 39 6.31 8.52 4.30
N ASP A 40 6.33 9.77 3.81
CA ASP A 40 6.35 10.97 4.65
C ASP A 40 5.09 11.08 5.52
N THR A 41 3.93 10.75 4.94
CA THR A 41 2.65 10.79 5.67
C THR A 41 2.62 9.71 6.76
N LEU A 42 3.12 8.51 6.45
CA LEU A 42 3.32 7.44 7.43
C LEU A 42 4.26 7.88 8.56
N ALA A 43 5.42 8.45 8.23
CA ALA A 43 6.41 8.89 9.21
C ALA A 43 5.84 9.99 10.15
N LYS A 44 5.08 10.93 9.62
CA LYS A 44 4.38 11.95 10.41
C LYS A 44 3.34 11.34 11.35
N ALA A 45 2.54 10.39 10.86
CA ALA A 45 1.55 9.70 11.68
C ALA A 45 2.21 8.88 12.79
N TRP A 46 3.30 8.18 12.47
CA TRP A 46 4.10 7.46 13.46
C TRP A 46 4.65 8.38 14.53
N ALA A 47 5.31 9.47 14.16
CA ALA A 47 5.86 10.44 15.10
C ALA A 47 4.77 11.02 16.02
N ALA A 48 3.60 11.34 15.47
CA ALA A 48 2.47 11.85 16.25
C ALA A 48 1.94 10.83 17.28
N ALA A 49 1.95 9.53 16.96
CA ALA A 49 1.49 8.47 17.84
C ALA A 49 2.55 7.95 18.82
N ASN A 50 3.83 8.21 18.56
CA ASN A 50 4.97 7.67 19.32
C ASN A 50 5.89 8.77 19.86
N ASN A 51 5.34 9.86 20.40
CA ASN A 51 6.08 10.93 21.09
C ASN A 51 7.25 11.54 20.27
N GLY A 52 7.07 11.70 18.96
CA GLY A 52 8.10 12.24 18.07
C GLY A 52 9.15 11.22 17.61
N ALA A 53 9.00 9.93 17.94
CA ALA A 53 9.94 8.89 17.50
C ALA A 53 10.03 8.80 15.96
N ASN A 54 11.21 8.44 15.47
CA ASN A 54 11.46 8.24 14.04
C ASN A 54 11.29 6.76 13.68
N ILE A 55 10.27 6.43 12.87
CA ILE A 55 10.01 5.05 12.42
C ILE A 55 11.20 4.46 11.64
N TRP A 56 11.99 5.29 10.98
CA TRP A 56 13.13 4.84 10.17
C TRP A 56 14.37 4.53 11.01
N ALA A 57 14.33 4.82 12.31
CA ALA A 57 15.42 4.57 13.27
C ALA A 57 15.05 3.47 14.28
N ASP A 58 14.12 2.58 13.92
CA ASP A 58 13.69 1.46 14.76
C ASP A 58 13.89 0.14 14.01
N SER A 59 14.88 -0.65 14.45
CA SER A 59 15.25 -1.91 13.78
C SER A 59 14.25 -3.05 14.00
N SER A 60 13.25 -2.85 14.87
CA SER A 60 12.24 -3.86 15.21
C SER A 60 11.02 -3.84 14.28
N ILE A 61 10.80 -2.74 13.57
CA ILE A 61 9.61 -2.52 12.73
C ILE A 61 9.70 -3.31 11.42
N ARG A 62 8.61 -4.00 11.07
CA ARG A 62 8.49 -4.75 9.82
C ARG A 62 7.48 -4.14 8.85
N PHE A 63 7.86 -4.13 7.58
CA PHE A 63 7.13 -3.55 6.47
C PHE A 63 6.77 -4.63 5.44
N LEU A 64 5.55 -4.55 4.91
CA LEU A 64 5.07 -5.42 3.85
C LEU A 64 4.44 -4.62 2.71
N ASP A 65 4.86 -4.91 1.48
CA ASP A 65 4.11 -4.60 0.26
C ASP A 65 3.54 -5.90 -0.34
N PRO A 66 2.25 -6.22 -0.11
CA PRO A 66 1.71 -7.53 -0.45
C PRO A 66 1.28 -7.66 -1.91
N PHE A 67 1.60 -6.68 -2.75
CA PHE A 67 1.33 -6.68 -4.19
C PHE A 67 2.42 -5.88 -4.92
N THR A 68 3.67 -6.21 -4.56
CA THR A 68 4.86 -5.55 -5.03
C THR A 68 4.96 -5.63 -6.56
N LYS A 69 4.95 -4.47 -7.22
CA LYS A 69 5.17 -4.34 -8.67
C LYS A 69 6.64 -4.08 -8.99
N SER A 70 7.03 -2.81 -9.10
CA SER A 70 8.42 -2.40 -9.32
C SER A 70 9.33 -2.54 -8.09
N GLY A 71 8.76 -2.76 -6.90
CA GLY A 71 9.50 -2.68 -5.64
C GLY A 71 9.75 -1.26 -5.14
N VAL A 72 9.10 -0.24 -5.71
CA VAL A 72 9.34 1.17 -5.36
C VAL A 72 9.17 1.46 -3.87
N PHE A 73 8.09 1.01 -3.22
CA PHE A 73 7.88 1.24 -1.79
C PHE A 73 8.99 0.58 -0.96
N LEU A 74 9.30 -0.69 -1.25
CA LEU A 74 10.34 -1.43 -0.55
C LEU A 74 11.74 -0.82 -0.73
N ARG A 75 12.04 -0.32 -1.94
CA ARG A 75 13.29 0.39 -2.26
C ARG A 75 13.41 1.68 -1.44
N GLU A 76 12.38 2.52 -1.44
CA GLU A 76 12.39 3.78 -0.69
C GLU A 76 12.46 3.53 0.82
N ILE A 77 11.71 2.55 1.35
CA ILE A 77 11.80 2.12 2.76
C ILE A 77 13.22 1.67 3.11
N THR A 78 13.85 0.84 2.26
CA THR A 78 15.23 0.38 2.47
C THR A 78 16.20 1.56 2.55
N SER A 79 16.05 2.55 1.67
CA SER A 79 16.88 3.77 1.65
C SER A 79 16.69 4.61 2.93
N LEU A 80 15.45 4.78 3.38
CA LEU A 80 15.13 5.52 4.61
C LEU A 80 15.67 4.81 5.86
N LEU A 81 15.46 3.49 5.99
CA LEU A 81 16.01 2.68 7.09
C LEU A 81 17.54 2.67 7.08
N THR A 82 18.17 2.58 5.91
CA THR A 82 19.64 2.59 5.80
C THR A 82 20.24 3.88 6.36
N LYS A 83 19.54 5.01 6.24
CA LYS A 83 19.95 6.28 6.85
C LYS A 83 19.57 6.35 8.33
N GLY A 84 18.34 6.00 8.68
CA GLY A 84 17.81 6.16 10.03
C GLY A 84 18.43 5.21 11.07
N LEU A 85 18.83 4.00 10.66
CA LEU A 85 19.46 3.00 11.53
C LEU A 85 20.97 3.16 11.67
N ALA A 86 21.58 4.19 11.08
CA ALA A 86 23.04 4.35 11.11
C ALA A 86 23.62 4.50 12.54
N THR A 87 22.83 5.00 13.49
CA THR A 87 23.24 5.09 14.89
C THR A 87 23.12 3.74 15.61
N GLU A 88 22.09 2.95 15.32
CA GLU A 88 21.82 1.67 15.97
C GLU A 88 22.71 0.55 15.42
N ILE A 89 22.90 0.51 14.10
CA ILE A 89 23.71 -0.49 13.40
C ILE A 89 24.74 0.27 12.55
N PRO A 90 25.91 0.67 13.09
CA PRO A 90 26.84 1.56 12.39
C PRO A 90 27.44 0.96 11.11
N ASP A 91 27.73 -0.34 11.11
CA ASP A 91 28.26 -1.04 9.94
C ASP A 91 27.21 -1.11 8.82
N LEU A 92 27.57 -0.61 7.63
CA LEU A 92 26.63 -0.49 6.51
C LEU A 92 26.17 -1.87 6.02
N GLN A 93 27.06 -2.85 5.95
CA GLN A 93 26.72 -4.17 5.41
C GLN A 93 25.78 -4.91 6.36
N GLN A 94 26.10 -4.95 7.65
CA GLN A 94 25.22 -5.52 8.69
C GLN A 94 23.88 -4.81 8.74
N ARG A 95 23.85 -3.48 8.57
CA ARG A 95 22.61 -2.69 8.52
C ARG A 95 21.75 -3.06 7.32
N VAL A 96 22.33 -3.11 6.12
CA VAL A 96 21.60 -3.52 4.90
C VAL A 96 21.10 -4.96 5.02
N ASP A 97 21.92 -5.87 5.54
CA ASP A 97 21.54 -7.26 5.78
C ASP A 97 20.39 -7.37 6.79
N HIS A 98 20.44 -6.64 7.89
CA HIS A 98 19.35 -6.59 8.86
C HIS A 98 18.05 -6.08 8.22
N ILE A 99 18.11 -4.94 7.53
CA ILE A 99 16.93 -4.33 6.89
C ILE A 99 16.28 -5.30 5.91
N LEU A 100 17.07 -5.85 4.98
CA LEU A 100 16.54 -6.66 3.89
C LEU A 100 16.12 -8.07 4.34
N THR A 101 16.77 -8.65 5.35
CA THR A 101 16.43 -9.99 5.85
C THR A 101 15.40 -9.99 6.98
N ARG A 102 15.23 -8.88 7.72
CA ARG A 102 14.38 -8.84 8.93
C ARG A 102 13.26 -7.81 8.90
N GLN A 103 13.32 -6.76 8.08
CA GLN A 103 12.36 -5.64 8.11
C GLN A 103 11.54 -5.47 6.84
N VAL A 104 12.09 -5.76 5.66
CA VAL A 104 11.45 -5.44 4.37
C VAL A 104 10.96 -6.71 3.66
N PHE A 105 9.65 -6.79 3.43
CA PHE A 105 9.00 -7.95 2.83
C PHE A 105 8.06 -7.55 1.69
N GLY A 106 7.98 -8.40 0.67
CA GLY A 106 7.17 -8.16 -0.52
C GLY A 106 6.57 -9.44 -1.08
N ILE A 107 5.39 -9.30 -1.70
CA ILE A 107 4.73 -10.38 -2.45
C ILE A 107 4.51 -9.86 -3.87
N GLY A 108 5.21 -10.44 -4.85
CA GLY A 108 5.01 -10.11 -6.26
C GLY A 108 3.63 -10.53 -6.75
N ILE A 109 3.11 -9.86 -7.79
CA ILE A 109 1.81 -10.19 -8.38
C ILE A 109 1.91 -11.03 -9.65
N THR A 110 3.09 -11.05 -10.26
CA THR A 110 3.48 -11.83 -11.44
C THR A 110 4.95 -12.22 -11.29
N HIS A 111 5.41 -13.18 -12.08
CA HIS A 111 6.81 -13.57 -12.09
C HIS A 111 7.70 -12.37 -12.47
N LEU A 112 7.30 -11.64 -13.52
CA LEU A 112 8.03 -10.46 -13.99
C LEU A 112 8.16 -9.37 -12.92
N THR A 113 7.05 -9.02 -12.25
CA THR A 113 7.08 -8.00 -11.19
C THR A 113 7.94 -8.44 -10.02
N SER A 114 7.93 -9.71 -9.64
CA SER A 114 8.81 -10.23 -8.59
C SER A 114 10.31 -10.04 -8.95
N LEU A 115 10.68 -10.27 -10.21
CA LEU A 115 12.06 -10.09 -10.68
C LEU A 115 12.46 -8.61 -10.74
N LEU A 116 11.55 -7.74 -11.18
CA LEU A 116 11.76 -6.28 -11.18
C LEU A 116 11.95 -5.75 -9.76
N ALA A 117 11.10 -6.17 -8.84
CA ALA A 117 11.17 -5.80 -7.43
C ALA A 117 12.49 -6.26 -6.79
N ARG A 118 12.89 -7.53 -6.98
CA ARG A 118 14.18 -8.03 -6.49
C ARG A 118 15.34 -7.22 -7.07
N ARG A 119 15.33 -6.95 -8.38
CA ARG A 119 16.38 -6.11 -8.99
C ARG A 119 16.39 -4.69 -8.42
N SER A 120 15.23 -4.12 -8.13
CA SER A 120 15.11 -2.77 -7.58
C SER A 120 15.57 -2.68 -6.11
N VAL A 121 15.32 -3.72 -5.32
CA VAL A 121 15.57 -3.71 -3.86
C VAL A 121 16.91 -4.35 -3.51
N TYR A 122 17.27 -5.44 -4.18
CA TYR A 122 18.50 -6.21 -3.91
C TYR A 122 19.63 -5.89 -4.89
N CYS A 123 19.39 -5.09 -5.94
CA CYS A 123 20.27 -4.90 -7.10
C CYS A 123 20.55 -6.20 -7.89
N SER A 124 19.79 -7.27 -7.61
CA SER A 124 19.95 -8.60 -8.21
C SER A 124 18.59 -9.27 -8.36
N LYS A 125 18.43 -10.11 -9.38
CA LYS A 125 17.23 -10.96 -9.53
C LYS A 125 17.21 -12.09 -8.50
N ASP A 126 18.38 -12.59 -8.13
CA ASP A 126 18.60 -13.60 -7.11
C ASP A 126 19.11 -12.91 -5.83
N ALA A 127 18.35 -13.01 -4.75
CA ALA A 127 18.63 -12.36 -3.47
C ALA A 127 19.92 -12.84 -2.80
N ASN A 128 20.30 -14.11 -3.01
CA ASN A 128 21.56 -14.69 -2.57
C ASN A 128 22.63 -14.75 -3.68
N GLY A 129 22.41 -14.04 -4.79
CA GLY A 129 23.36 -13.97 -5.90
C GLY A 129 24.57 -13.07 -5.62
N PRO A 130 25.65 -13.18 -6.41
CA PRO A 130 26.89 -12.43 -6.18
C PRO A 130 26.70 -10.90 -6.26
N HIS A 131 25.73 -10.45 -7.07
CA HIS A 131 25.40 -9.03 -7.26
C HIS A 131 24.39 -8.48 -6.25
N SER A 132 23.88 -9.31 -5.32
CA SER A 132 22.98 -8.84 -4.29
C SER A 132 23.71 -7.92 -3.31
N ILE A 133 23.08 -6.81 -2.92
CA ILE A 133 23.60 -5.91 -1.88
C ILE A 133 23.48 -6.51 -0.47
N ALA A 134 22.59 -7.48 -0.28
CA ALA A 134 22.52 -8.28 0.94
C ALA A 134 23.33 -9.56 0.77
N LYS A 135 24.05 -9.93 1.82
CA LYS A 135 24.81 -11.18 1.96
C LYS A 135 24.14 -12.17 2.92
N GLY A 136 23.09 -11.75 3.63
CA GLY A 136 22.38 -12.58 4.62
C GLY A 136 21.26 -13.48 4.10
N PHE A 137 20.93 -13.46 2.80
CA PHE A 137 19.83 -14.29 2.26
C PHE A 137 20.24 -15.75 2.04
N ALA A 138 19.41 -16.68 2.53
CA ALA A 138 19.58 -18.10 2.29
C ALA A 138 18.99 -18.57 0.94
N SER A 139 17.94 -17.91 0.45
CA SER A 139 17.19 -18.30 -0.76
C SER A 139 17.40 -17.32 -1.91
N LYS A 140 17.11 -17.77 -3.14
CA LYS A 140 17.13 -16.92 -4.34
C LYS A 140 16.04 -15.84 -4.33
N THR A 141 14.92 -16.10 -3.67
CA THR A 141 13.78 -15.18 -3.63
C THR A 141 13.94 -14.12 -2.54
N GLY A 142 14.71 -14.43 -1.49
CA GLY A 142 14.81 -13.60 -0.29
C GLY A 142 13.43 -13.34 0.30
N ASN A 143 13.19 -12.11 0.76
CA ASN A 143 11.91 -11.68 1.32
C ASN A 143 10.94 -11.08 0.27
N ILE A 144 11.22 -11.24 -1.03
CA ILE A 144 10.30 -10.85 -2.11
C ILE A 144 9.80 -12.13 -2.76
N TRP A 145 8.67 -12.63 -2.26
CA TRP A 145 8.10 -13.91 -2.64
C TRP A 145 7.24 -13.79 -3.90
N PHE A 146 7.28 -14.82 -4.75
CA PHE A 146 6.29 -15.06 -5.80
C PHE A 146 6.34 -16.52 -6.22
N GLU A 147 5.18 -17.16 -6.28
CA GLU A 147 4.95 -18.40 -7.02
C GLU A 147 3.61 -18.27 -7.76
N ARG A 148 3.54 -18.83 -8.97
CA ARG A 148 2.29 -18.84 -9.75
C ARG A 148 1.28 -19.72 -9.03
N MET A 149 0.10 -19.17 -8.77
CA MET A 149 -1.00 -19.89 -8.11
C MET A 149 -2.13 -20.18 -9.09
N GLU A 150 -2.99 -21.12 -8.72
CA GLU A 150 -4.19 -21.44 -9.48
C GLU A 150 -5.45 -20.92 -8.78
N HIS A 151 -6.46 -20.61 -9.57
CA HIS A 151 -7.79 -20.29 -9.07
C HIS A 151 -8.49 -21.56 -8.56
N SER A 152 -9.37 -21.41 -7.57
CA SER A 152 -10.27 -22.48 -7.13
C SER A 152 -11.65 -22.25 -7.71
N TRP A 153 -12.03 -23.07 -8.70
CA TRP A 153 -13.27 -22.89 -9.46
C TRP A 153 -14.47 -23.54 -8.77
N VAL A 154 -15.57 -22.79 -8.64
CA VAL A 154 -16.88 -23.25 -8.18
C VAL A 154 -17.92 -22.68 -9.13
N GLU A 155 -18.69 -23.54 -9.80
CA GLU A 155 -19.74 -23.14 -10.75
C GLU A 155 -19.26 -22.16 -11.83
N GLY A 156 -18.03 -22.34 -12.32
CA GLY A 156 -17.44 -21.51 -13.38
C GLY A 156 -16.92 -20.13 -12.93
N ARG A 157 -16.84 -19.88 -11.62
CA ARG A 157 -16.22 -18.68 -11.03
C ARG A 157 -15.19 -19.02 -9.97
N CYS A 158 -14.17 -18.18 -9.80
CA CYS A 158 -13.21 -18.35 -8.72
C CYS A 158 -13.87 -18.06 -7.37
N LYS A 159 -13.73 -18.98 -6.41
CA LYS A 159 -14.23 -18.85 -5.03
C LYS A 159 -13.73 -17.59 -4.32
N PHE A 160 -12.51 -17.14 -4.64
CA PHE A 160 -11.84 -16.06 -3.91
C PHE A 160 -12.05 -14.69 -4.54
N CYS A 161 -11.82 -14.57 -5.86
CA CYS A 161 -11.87 -13.28 -6.55
C CYS A 161 -13.07 -13.10 -7.47
N GLY A 162 -13.90 -14.14 -7.64
CA GLY A 162 -15.09 -14.09 -8.50
C GLY A 162 -14.80 -14.08 -10.00
N ALA A 163 -13.52 -14.21 -10.41
CA ALA A 163 -13.13 -14.24 -11.81
C ALA A 163 -13.82 -15.37 -12.58
N SER A 164 -14.07 -15.16 -13.89
CA SER A 164 -14.65 -16.19 -14.73
C SER A 164 -13.62 -17.25 -15.10
N GLN A 165 -13.97 -18.53 -14.89
CA GLN A 165 -13.14 -19.66 -15.32
C GLN A 165 -12.87 -19.61 -16.83
N LYS A 166 -13.91 -19.32 -17.63
CA LYS A 166 -13.78 -19.22 -19.09
C LYS A 166 -12.73 -18.20 -19.55
N THR A 167 -12.47 -17.19 -18.73
CA THR A 167 -11.48 -16.17 -19.06
C THR A 167 -10.11 -16.47 -18.48
N LEU A 168 -9.99 -16.88 -17.22
CA LEU A 168 -8.70 -16.98 -16.53
C LEU A 168 -8.14 -18.40 -16.40
N ASP A 169 -8.85 -19.42 -16.88
CA ASP A 169 -8.32 -20.78 -17.06
C ASP A 169 -7.53 -20.86 -18.38
N ARG A 170 -6.32 -20.26 -18.36
CA ARG A 170 -5.51 -19.96 -19.57
C ARG A 170 -4.29 -20.88 -19.76
N GLY A 171 -4.29 -22.05 -19.12
CA GLY A 171 -3.17 -23.00 -19.18
C GLY A 171 -1.91 -22.53 -18.43
N GLU A 172 -0.80 -23.23 -18.65
CA GLU A 172 0.42 -23.10 -17.84
C GLU A 172 1.33 -21.92 -18.24
N GLU A 173 1.22 -21.42 -19.48
CA GLU A 173 2.15 -20.41 -20.03
C GLU A 173 1.83 -18.97 -19.60
N LEU A 174 0.55 -18.69 -19.28
CA LEU A 174 0.10 -17.35 -18.92
C LEU A 174 -0.02 -17.18 -17.40
N GLU A 175 0.17 -15.95 -16.95
CA GLU A 175 -0.12 -15.56 -15.57
C GLU A 175 -1.63 -15.72 -15.31
N THR A 176 -1.96 -16.37 -14.20
CA THR A 176 -3.36 -16.63 -13.82
C THR A 176 -4.02 -15.44 -13.15
N HIS A 177 -3.21 -14.49 -12.65
CA HIS A 177 -3.64 -13.42 -11.76
C HIS A 177 -4.35 -13.93 -10.48
N ALA A 178 -4.05 -15.16 -10.05
CA ALA A 178 -4.39 -15.66 -8.73
C ALA A 178 -3.37 -15.14 -7.71
N TYR A 179 -3.71 -14.06 -7.01
CA TYR A 179 -2.78 -13.41 -6.07
C TYR A 179 -2.81 -14.07 -4.67
N ALA A 180 -1.63 -14.36 -4.13
CA ALA A 180 -1.45 -15.09 -2.87
C ALA A 180 -2.17 -14.48 -1.66
N LEU A 181 -2.22 -13.14 -1.57
CA LEU A 181 -2.86 -12.49 -0.42
C LEU A 181 -4.37 -12.74 -0.37
N ILE A 182 -5.04 -12.77 -1.54
CA ILE A 182 -6.50 -12.86 -1.61
C ILE A 182 -7.01 -14.27 -1.96
N HIS A 183 -6.17 -15.14 -2.51
CA HIS A 183 -6.46 -16.55 -2.75
C HIS A 183 -6.08 -17.39 -1.52
N SER A 184 -6.60 -16.99 -0.37
CA SER A 184 -6.40 -17.69 0.90
C SER A 184 -7.63 -17.55 1.78
N GLU A 185 -8.01 -18.65 2.44
CA GLU A 185 -9.05 -18.64 3.48
C GLU A 185 -8.52 -18.09 4.80
N ASN A 186 -7.22 -18.21 5.05
CA ASN A 186 -6.57 -17.72 6.26
C ASN A 186 -5.29 -16.98 5.87
N VAL A 187 -5.36 -15.65 5.80
CA VAL A 187 -4.23 -14.82 5.39
C VAL A 187 -3.06 -14.87 6.38
N LYS A 188 -3.31 -15.06 7.68
CA LYS A 188 -2.23 -15.18 8.68
C LYS A 188 -1.44 -16.47 8.47
N ALA A 189 -2.13 -17.59 8.28
CA ALA A 189 -1.50 -18.87 7.94
C ALA A 189 -0.72 -18.76 6.62
N ARG A 190 -1.32 -18.12 5.61
CA ARG A 190 -0.63 -17.86 4.33
C ARG A 190 0.66 -17.06 4.54
N ILE A 191 0.63 -15.97 5.30
CA ILE A 191 1.83 -15.17 5.60
C ILE A 191 2.89 -15.99 6.33
N SER A 192 2.50 -16.84 7.28
CA SER A 192 3.41 -17.78 7.94
C SER A 192 4.02 -18.80 6.99
N GLU A 193 3.27 -19.28 5.99
CA GLU A 193 3.80 -20.18 4.94
C GLU A 193 4.82 -19.46 4.05
N LEU A 194 4.54 -18.20 3.66
CA LEU A 194 5.41 -17.45 2.75
C LEU A 194 6.73 -17.02 3.39
N PHE A 195 6.70 -16.59 4.65
CA PHE A 195 7.84 -15.95 5.32
C PHE A 195 8.32 -16.66 6.58
N GLY A 196 7.66 -17.73 7.00
CA GLY A 196 8.00 -18.53 8.17
C GLY A 196 7.55 -17.94 9.50
N GLY A 197 7.26 -18.83 10.47
CA GLY A 197 6.98 -18.46 11.86
C GLY A 197 5.70 -17.65 12.08
N GLY A 198 5.53 -17.11 13.30
CA GLY A 198 4.44 -16.19 13.65
C GLY A 198 4.69 -14.77 13.10
N MET A 199 4.78 -14.65 11.77
CA MET A 199 5.14 -13.39 11.11
C MET A 199 4.04 -12.34 11.29
N GLN A 200 4.43 -11.18 11.81
CA GLN A 200 3.58 -10.00 11.99
C GLN A 200 4.26 -8.80 11.34
N PHE A 201 3.46 -7.95 10.71
CA PHE A 201 3.92 -6.71 10.10
C PHE A 201 3.35 -5.52 10.85
N ASP A 202 4.19 -4.52 11.13
CA ASP A 202 3.78 -3.27 11.74
C ASP A 202 3.17 -2.33 10.69
N VAL A 203 3.72 -2.34 9.48
CA VAL A 203 3.30 -1.47 8.38
C VAL A 203 2.99 -2.31 7.15
N ILE A 204 1.79 -2.15 6.60
CA ILE A 204 1.44 -2.64 5.27
C ILE A 204 1.25 -1.42 4.36
N ILE A 205 1.94 -1.41 3.21
CA ILE A 205 1.92 -0.28 2.27
C ILE A 205 1.89 -0.74 0.82
N GLY A 206 1.09 -0.05 0.00
CA GLY A 206 1.40 0.06 -1.42
C GLY A 206 0.20 0.31 -2.34
N ASN A 207 0.29 -0.17 -3.58
CA ASN A 207 -0.69 0.04 -4.64
C ASN A 207 -1.24 -1.28 -5.23
N PRO A 208 -2.36 -1.82 -4.71
CA PRO A 208 -2.96 -3.07 -5.19
C PRO A 208 -3.39 -3.02 -6.66
N PRO A 209 -3.55 -4.19 -7.31
CA PRO A 209 -4.30 -4.29 -8.56
C PRO A 209 -5.73 -3.75 -8.39
N TYR A 210 -6.22 -2.98 -9.38
CA TYR A 210 -7.54 -2.34 -9.28
C TYR A 210 -8.68 -3.20 -9.82
N GLN A 211 -8.42 -3.99 -10.85
CA GLN A 211 -9.39 -4.84 -11.53
C GLN A 211 -8.69 -6.07 -12.10
N LEU A 212 -9.44 -7.12 -12.40
CA LEU A 212 -8.97 -8.25 -13.20
C LEU A 212 -9.33 -8.00 -14.66
N ASP A 213 -8.41 -8.30 -15.58
CA ASP A 213 -8.70 -8.31 -17.01
C ASP A 213 -9.47 -9.60 -17.37
N ASP A 214 -10.79 -9.45 -17.46
CA ASP A 214 -11.72 -10.51 -17.86
C ASP A 214 -11.96 -10.54 -19.38
N GLY A 215 -11.08 -9.92 -20.18
CA GLY A 215 -11.15 -9.95 -21.64
C GLY A 215 -12.31 -9.14 -22.22
N GLY A 216 -13.01 -8.37 -21.40
CA GLY A 216 -14.08 -7.46 -21.83
C GLY A 216 -13.54 -6.09 -22.25
N PHE A 217 -14.07 -5.54 -23.36
CA PHE A 217 -13.82 -4.14 -23.71
C PHE A 217 -14.33 -3.21 -22.59
N GLY A 218 -13.45 -2.30 -22.16
CA GLY A 218 -13.56 -1.51 -20.94
C GLY A 218 -14.94 -0.90 -20.67
N THR A 219 -15.52 -1.27 -19.52
CA THR A 219 -16.45 -0.52 -18.64
C THR A 219 -17.08 -1.40 -17.55
N SER A 220 -16.94 -2.73 -17.63
CA SER A 220 -17.61 -3.70 -16.72
C SER A 220 -16.70 -4.56 -15.83
N ALA A 221 -15.37 -4.43 -15.89
CA ALA A 221 -14.45 -5.22 -15.06
C ALA A 221 -14.74 -5.04 -13.55
N ALA A 222 -14.81 -6.16 -12.84
CA ALA A 222 -15.07 -6.18 -11.41
C ALA A 222 -13.86 -5.62 -10.63
N PRO A 223 -14.08 -4.78 -9.61
CA PRO A 223 -12.99 -4.31 -8.77
C PRO A 223 -12.40 -5.48 -7.98
N ILE A 224 -11.09 -5.45 -7.74
CA ILE A 224 -10.39 -6.47 -6.93
C ILE A 224 -9.63 -5.87 -5.74
N TYR A 225 -9.30 -4.57 -5.77
CA TYR A 225 -8.51 -3.89 -4.73
C TYR A 225 -9.13 -4.01 -3.33
N GLN A 226 -10.45 -4.10 -3.24
CA GLN A 226 -11.16 -4.23 -1.96
C GLN A 226 -10.80 -5.52 -1.23
N LEU A 227 -10.55 -6.61 -1.97
CA LEU A 227 -10.17 -7.91 -1.38
C LEU A 227 -8.76 -7.81 -0.75
N PHE A 228 -7.84 -7.11 -1.43
CA PHE A 228 -6.52 -6.84 -0.89
C PHE A 228 -6.56 -6.00 0.39
N VAL A 229 -7.39 -4.94 0.40
CA VAL A 229 -7.57 -4.09 1.59
C VAL A 229 -8.13 -4.91 2.75
N GLN A 230 -9.13 -5.77 2.50
CA GLN A 230 -9.72 -6.63 3.52
C GLN A 230 -8.71 -7.61 4.11
N GLN A 231 -7.94 -8.30 3.27
CA GLN A 231 -6.92 -9.24 3.73
C GLN A 231 -5.78 -8.54 4.47
N ALA A 232 -5.34 -7.37 3.99
CA ALA A 232 -4.35 -6.57 4.72
C ALA A 232 -4.85 -6.08 6.08
N LYS A 233 -6.14 -5.74 6.21
CA LYS A 233 -6.74 -5.43 7.51
C LYS A 233 -6.76 -6.64 8.44
N ALA A 234 -7.00 -7.84 7.91
CA ALA A 234 -7.02 -9.09 8.66
C ALA A 234 -5.63 -9.54 9.15
N LEU A 235 -4.54 -8.99 8.58
CA LEU A 235 -3.18 -9.09 9.11
C LEU A 235 -2.92 -8.16 10.30
N GLU A 236 -3.88 -7.29 10.65
CA GLU A 236 -3.84 -6.44 11.84
C GLU A 236 -2.54 -5.61 11.99
N PRO A 237 -2.09 -4.89 10.95
CA PRO A 237 -0.91 -4.05 11.08
C PRO A 237 -1.20 -2.85 11.99
N ARG A 238 -0.15 -2.29 12.60
CA ARG A 238 -0.23 -1.01 13.32
C ARG A 238 -0.56 0.13 12.36
N TYR A 239 -0.02 0.07 11.15
CA TYR A 239 -0.27 1.01 10.07
C TYR A 239 -0.63 0.32 8.76
N LEU A 240 -1.71 0.73 8.13
CA LEU A 240 -2.05 0.34 6.76
C LEU A 240 -2.12 1.59 5.90
N THR A 241 -1.42 1.63 4.77
CA THR A 241 -1.50 2.72 3.78
C THR A 241 -1.60 2.20 2.36
N MET A 242 -2.70 2.52 1.67
CA MET A 242 -2.97 1.95 0.34
C MET A 242 -3.52 2.95 -0.66
N VAL A 243 -3.09 2.76 -1.90
CA VAL A 243 -3.54 3.45 -3.11
C VAL A 243 -4.70 2.68 -3.73
N ILE A 244 -5.93 3.23 -3.69
CA ILE A 244 -7.10 2.57 -4.28
C ILE A 244 -7.92 3.57 -5.11
N PRO A 245 -8.76 3.15 -6.06
CA PRO A 245 -9.59 4.09 -6.84
C PRO A 245 -10.76 4.65 -6.02
N SER A 246 -11.14 5.94 -6.16
CA SER A 246 -12.23 6.58 -5.37
C SER A 246 -13.62 6.00 -5.61
N ARG A 247 -13.81 5.14 -6.62
CA ARG A 247 -15.12 4.59 -7.00
C ARG A 247 -15.84 3.86 -5.86
N TRP A 248 -15.11 3.34 -4.85
CA TRP A 248 -15.72 2.70 -3.69
C TRP A 248 -16.59 3.66 -2.86
N PHE A 249 -16.39 4.99 -2.94
CA PHE A 249 -17.26 5.94 -2.24
C PHE A 249 -18.71 5.91 -2.72
N ALA A 250 -18.93 5.56 -4.00
CA ALA A 250 -20.26 5.48 -4.58
C ALA A 250 -20.99 4.18 -4.18
N GLY A 251 -20.25 3.09 -3.96
CA GLY A 251 -20.80 1.75 -3.84
C GLY A 251 -21.09 1.10 -5.21
N GLY A 252 -21.95 0.08 -5.22
CA GLY A 252 -22.28 -0.71 -6.40
C GLY A 252 -21.12 -1.61 -6.88
N LYS A 253 -21.37 -2.45 -7.89
CA LYS A 253 -20.40 -3.43 -8.43
C LYS A 253 -19.72 -4.31 -7.35
N GLY A 254 -20.48 -4.69 -6.31
CA GLY A 254 -19.97 -5.49 -5.19
C GLY A 254 -19.15 -4.72 -4.15
N LEU A 255 -19.19 -3.37 -4.15
CA LEU A 255 -18.44 -2.53 -3.22
C LEU A 255 -19.27 -1.99 -2.06
N ASP A 256 -20.57 -2.29 -1.96
CA ASP A 256 -21.43 -1.71 -0.93
C ASP A 256 -20.99 -2.12 0.49
N ASP A 257 -20.76 -3.41 0.72
CA ASP A 257 -20.25 -3.92 2.01
C ASP A 257 -18.84 -3.39 2.30
N PHE A 258 -17.98 -3.34 1.27
CA PHE A 258 -16.64 -2.78 1.42
C PHE A 258 -16.70 -1.31 1.85
N ARG A 259 -17.54 -0.52 1.20
CA ARG A 259 -17.77 0.88 1.51
C ARG A 259 -18.29 1.04 2.93
N GLU A 260 -19.32 0.28 3.33
CA GLU A 260 -19.83 0.31 4.70
C GLU A 260 -18.73 -0.03 5.71
N SER A 261 -17.99 -1.12 5.48
CA SER A 261 -16.88 -1.53 6.34
C SER A 261 -15.76 -0.49 6.43
N MET A 262 -15.58 0.35 5.41
CA MET A 262 -14.55 1.40 5.40
C MET A 262 -15.05 2.67 6.07
N LEU A 263 -16.33 3.03 5.91
CA LEU A 263 -16.93 4.23 6.51
C LEU A 263 -17.29 4.04 7.99
N THR A 264 -17.38 2.81 8.46
CA THR A 264 -17.74 2.49 9.85
C THR A 264 -16.55 2.10 10.73
N ASP A 265 -15.37 1.85 10.15
CA ASP A 265 -14.21 1.32 10.89
C ASP A 265 -13.51 2.38 11.77
N PRO A 266 -13.42 2.13 13.10
CA PRO A 266 -12.66 2.85 14.11
C PRO A 266 -11.40 3.55 13.70
N ARG A 267 -10.64 2.74 12.97
CA ARG A 267 -9.21 2.84 12.77
C ARG A 267 -8.89 3.67 11.55
N VAL A 268 -9.91 4.04 10.74
CA VAL A 268 -9.75 4.96 9.60
C VAL A 268 -9.37 6.33 10.12
N ARG A 269 -8.12 6.75 9.89
CA ARG A 269 -7.67 8.08 10.30
C ARG A 269 -7.60 9.04 9.13
N SER A 270 -6.92 8.69 8.04
CA SER A 270 -6.86 9.57 6.86
C SER A 270 -7.62 9.03 5.68
N ILE A 271 -8.16 9.93 4.86
CA ILE A 271 -8.55 9.65 3.48
C ILE A 271 -8.15 10.89 2.68
N ASP A 272 -7.25 10.71 1.72
CA ASP A 272 -6.78 11.78 0.84
C ASP A 272 -7.33 11.53 -0.57
N ASP A 273 -8.34 12.31 -0.97
CA ASP A 273 -9.04 12.13 -2.26
C ASP A 273 -8.45 13.07 -3.33
N TYR A 274 -7.81 12.50 -4.36
CA TYR A 274 -7.36 13.25 -5.53
C TYR A 274 -8.39 13.11 -6.66
N LEU A 275 -8.86 14.26 -7.16
CA LEU A 275 -9.87 14.29 -8.22
C LEU A 275 -9.34 13.82 -9.58
N SER A 276 -8.03 13.91 -9.81
CA SER A 276 -7.39 13.55 -11.07
C SER A 276 -6.27 12.54 -10.85
N ALA A 277 -6.30 11.43 -11.61
CA ALA A 277 -5.20 10.49 -11.68
C ALA A 277 -3.87 11.13 -12.08
N ALA A 278 -3.90 12.17 -12.90
CA ALA A 278 -2.69 12.85 -13.35
C ALA A 278 -1.93 13.55 -12.19
N ASP A 279 -2.62 13.88 -11.09
CA ASP A 279 -2.01 14.49 -9.91
C ASP A 279 -1.13 13.50 -9.11
N VAL A 280 -1.34 12.21 -9.38
CA VAL A 280 -0.69 11.09 -8.70
C VAL A 280 0.23 10.33 -9.65
N PHE A 281 -0.23 10.10 -10.88
CA PHE A 281 0.40 9.31 -11.93
C PHE A 281 0.60 10.16 -13.19
N PRO A 282 1.57 11.09 -13.19
CA PRO A 282 1.87 11.90 -14.37
C PRO A 282 2.33 11.01 -15.53
N GLY A 283 1.74 11.18 -16.72
CA GLY A 283 2.08 10.40 -17.92
C GLY A 283 1.15 9.23 -18.23
N VAL A 284 0.30 8.81 -17.28
CA VAL A 284 -0.83 7.91 -17.55
C VAL A 284 -1.91 8.75 -18.26
N GLY A 285 -1.68 9.05 -19.52
CA GLY A 285 -2.59 9.85 -20.34
C GLY A 285 -3.96 9.19 -20.46
N SER A 286 -4.98 10.01 -20.72
CA SER A 286 -6.38 9.66 -20.99
C SER A 286 -6.60 8.78 -22.24
N ARG A 287 -5.70 7.84 -22.55
CA ARG A 287 -5.76 6.90 -23.69
C ARG A 287 -6.30 5.53 -23.32
N ALA A 288 -6.37 5.23 -22.04
CA ALA A 288 -7.28 4.20 -21.56
C ALA A 288 -8.56 4.96 -21.19
N GLY A 289 -9.73 4.61 -21.77
CA GLY A 289 -11.02 5.29 -21.56
C GLY A 289 -11.58 5.18 -20.13
N PHE A 290 -10.76 5.47 -19.12
CA PHE A 290 -11.02 5.31 -17.71
C PHE A 290 -10.85 6.68 -17.04
N ALA A 291 -11.95 7.22 -16.50
CA ALA A 291 -11.86 8.22 -15.45
C ALA A 291 -11.34 7.53 -14.18
N ILE A 292 -10.01 7.49 -14.02
CA ILE A 292 -9.39 7.19 -12.73
C ILE A 292 -9.54 8.46 -11.89
N SER A 293 -10.55 8.51 -11.03
CA SER A 293 -10.49 9.33 -9.82
C SER A 293 -9.62 8.56 -8.83
N SER A 294 -8.40 9.03 -8.61
CA SER A 294 -7.39 8.36 -7.78
C SER A 294 -7.47 8.88 -6.34
N GLY A 295 -8.41 8.43 -5.54
CA GLY A 295 -8.46 8.76 -4.11
C GLY A 295 -7.54 7.85 -3.34
N ILE A 296 -6.37 8.33 -2.94
CA ILE A 296 -5.34 7.45 -2.41
C ILE A 296 -5.02 7.77 -0.97
N GLY A 297 -4.86 6.71 -0.18
CA GLY A 297 -3.81 6.70 0.84
C GLY A 297 -4.35 6.82 2.24
N LYS A 298 -5.28 5.94 2.61
CA LYS A 298 -5.76 5.87 3.99
C LYS A 298 -4.68 5.35 4.91
N ILE A 299 -4.32 6.10 5.95
CA ILE A 299 -3.62 5.57 7.12
C ILE A 299 -4.66 4.95 8.05
N LEU A 300 -4.66 3.62 8.19
CA LEU A 300 -5.11 3.00 9.45
C LEU A 300 -3.96 3.18 10.44
N GLY A 301 -4.24 3.70 11.63
CA GLY A 301 -3.21 3.90 12.65
C GLY A 301 -3.83 4.16 14.02
N ASN A 302 -3.14 3.71 15.06
CA ASN A 302 -3.46 4.01 16.46
C ASN A 302 -3.11 5.47 16.79
N ALA A 303 -3.83 6.43 16.23
CA ALA A 303 -3.70 7.85 16.57
C ALA A 303 -5.08 8.44 16.90
N THR A 304 -5.16 9.36 17.84
CA THR A 304 -6.40 9.84 18.49
C THR A 304 -7.31 10.73 17.63
N SER A 305 -7.02 10.99 16.34
CA SER A 305 -7.88 11.80 15.47
C SER A 305 -7.84 11.39 14.00
N ALA A 306 -8.99 11.47 13.32
CA ALA A 306 -9.11 11.27 11.88
C ALA A 306 -9.04 12.63 11.14
N ARG A 307 -8.34 12.69 10.00
CA ARG A 307 -8.21 13.85 9.12
C ARG A 307 -8.48 13.41 7.68
N ILE A 308 -9.52 13.94 7.05
CA ILE A 308 -9.75 13.77 5.61
C ILE A 308 -9.30 15.04 4.91
N SER A 309 -8.41 14.93 3.93
CA SER A 309 -7.97 16.05 3.11
C SER A 309 -8.38 15.83 1.64
N ARG A 310 -8.65 16.92 0.93
CA ARG A 310 -9.25 16.85 -0.42
C ARG A 310 -8.74 17.95 -1.33
N THR A 311 -8.49 17.61 -2.59
CA THR A 311 -8.21 18.57 -3.67
C THR A 311 -9.47 18.83 -4.53
N GLY A 312 -10.50 19.54 -4.03
CA GLY A 312 -11.65 20.03 -4.85
C GLY A 312 -13.08 19.70 -4.34
N ARG A 313 -14.12 19.80 -5.21
CA ARG A 313 -15.57 19.94 -4.85
C ARG A 313 -16.37 18.64 -4.53
N SER A 314 -17.30 18.73 -3.56
CA SER A 314 -18.12 17.73 -2.80
C SER A 314 -18.58 16.42 -3.48
N GLN A 315 -18.51 15.28 -2.75
CA GLN A 315 -19.24 14.03 -3.03
C GLN A 315 -20.13 13.70 -1.80
N PRO A 316 -21.44 13.42 -1.96
CA PRO A 316 -22.37 13.31 -0.83
C PRO A 316 -22.09 12.20 0.20
N ALA A 317 -21.37 11.14 -0.20
CA ALA A 317 -21.00 10.04 0.69
C ALA A 317 -19.87 10.43 1.65
N LEU A 318 -18.86 11.15 1.14
CA LEU A 318 -17.75 11.67 1.93
C LEU A 318 -18.25 12.76 2.90
N ASP A 319 -19.19 13.60 2.46
CA ASP A 319 -19.79 14.63 3.31
C ASP A 319 -20.56 14.04 4.51
N ARG A 320 -21.15 12.85 4.38
CA ARG A 320 -21.78 12.12 5.50
C ARG A 320 -20.75 11.59 6.50
N PHE A 321 -19.63 11.05 6.03
CA PHE A 321 -18.52 10.65 6.91
C PHE A 321 -17.90 11.86 7.63
N LEU A 322 -17.65 12.94 6.89
CA LEU A 322 -17.12 14.21 7.42
C LEU A 322 -18.04 14.83 8.48
N LYS A 323 -19.38 14.72 8.32
CA LYS A 323 -20.35 15.17 9.33
C LYS A 323 -20.27 14.33 10.61
N ARG A 324 -20.06 13.01 10.50
CA ARG A 324 -19.97 12.08 11.65
C ARG A 324 -18.73 12.33 12.52
N GLU A 325 -17.57 12.61 11.91
CA GLU A 325 -16.34 12.96 12.62
C GLU A 325 -16.46 14.29 13.39
N ARG A 326 -17.14 15.30 12.80
CA ARG A 326 -17.42 16.56 13.52
C ARG A 326 -18.31 16.34 14.74
N THR A 327 -19.30 15.45 14.65
CA THR A 327 -20.14 15.09 15.82
C THR A 327 -19.35 14.40 16.93
N TYR A 328 -18.42 13.47 16.61
CA TYR A 328 -17.55 12.83 17.61
C TYR A 328 -16.59 13.83 18.28
N SER A 329 -16.01 14.75 17.52
CA SER A 329 -15.18 15.84 18.06
C SER A 329 -15.97 16.77 18.99
N SER A 330 -17.25 17.06 18.66
CA SER A 330 -18.12 17.91 19.48
C SER A 330 -18.69 17.23 20.73
N ALA A 331 -18.84 15.90 20.71
CA ALA A 331 -19.31 15.12 21.86
C ALA A 331 -18.21 14.96 22.93
N SER A 332 -16.95 14.76 22.51
CA SER A 332 -15.79 14.68 23.40
C SER A 332 -15.49 15.99 24.15
N MET A 333 -15.88 17.14 23.60
CA MET A 333 -15.68 18.46 24.24
C MET A 333 -16.75 18.83 25.30
N LYS A 334 -17.85 18.07 25.42
CA LYS A 334 -18.93 18.42 26.38
C LYS A 334 -18.86 17.69 27.71
N ASP A 335 -18.17 16.55 27.78
CA ASP A 335 -18.05 15.75 29.02
C ASP A 335 -16.80 16.06 29.85
N CYS A 336 -16.04 17.10 29.49
CA CYS A 336 -14.91 17.60 30.26
C CYS A 336 -15.18 18.98 30.88
N ARG A 337 -16.22 19.07 31.73
CA ARG A 337 -16.32 20.14 32.75
C ARG A 337 -16.40 19.50 34.12
N PHE A 338 -15.22 19.14 34.64
CA PHE A 338 -15.08 18.82 36.05
C PHE A 338 -15.47 20.03 36.91
N SER A 339 -16.44 19.78 37.78
CA SER A 339 -16.78 20.58 38.96
C SER A 339 -15.51 20.95 39.74
N LYS A 340 -15.15 22.24 39.72
CA LYS A 340 -14.35 22.89 40.76
C LYS A 340 -15.20 23.97 41.42
N ARG A 341 -15.96 23.59 42.46
CA ARG A 341 -16.41 24.54 43.49
C ARG A 341 -15.32 24.61 44.56
N SER A 342 -14.34 25.48 44.36
CA SER A 342 -13.48 25.95 45.45
C SER A 342 -14.21 27.07 46.20
N ARG A 343 -14.59 26.79 47.44
CA ARG A 343 -14.97 27.81 48.43
C ARG A 343 -13.73 28.61 48.80
N GLN A 344 -13.76 29.92 48.61
CA GLN A 344 -12.95 30.85 49.40
C GLN A 344 -13.62 32.23 49.44
N SER A 345 -14.10 32.55 50.65
CA SER A 345 -14.04 33.83 51.35
C SER A 345 -14.32 35.14 50.59
N LYS A 346 -15.49 35.74 50.84
CA LYS A 346 -15.67 37.20 50.80
C LYS A 346 -15.49 37.76 52.21
N MET A 347 -14.47 38.60 52.39
CA MET A 347 -14.41 39.61 53.44
C MET A 347 -14.55 40.99 52.78
N GLN A 348 -15.40 41.82 53.40
CA GLN A 348 -15.47 43.29 53.37
C GLN A 348 -16.07 44.02 52.15
N GLY A 349 -16.98 44.95 52.48
CA GLY A 349 -17.42 46.06 51.62
C GLY A 349 -18.86 46.51 51.86
N GLU A 350 -19.06 47.29 52.94
CA GLU A 350 -20.23 48.12 53.32
C GLU A 350 -21.50 47.47 53.89
#